data_AF-D6R1X0-F1
#
_entry.id   AF-D6R1X0-F1
#
_cell.length_a   1.000
_cell.length_b   1.000
_cell.length_c   1.000
_cell.angle_alpha   90.00
_cell.angle_beta   90.00
_cell.angle_gamma   90.00
#
_symmetry.space_group_name_H-M   'P 1'
#
loop_
_entity.id
_entity.type
_entity.pdbx_description
1 polymer ?
#
loop_
_entity_poly.entity_id
_entity_poly.type
_entity_poly.pdbx_seq_one_letter_code
_entity_poly.pdbx_strand_id
1 'polypeptide(L)'
;PKTHREGDVHFDYDETWTIGNNQGTDLLQVAAHEFGHTLGLQHTTAAKALMSPFYAFRYPLSLSPDDRRGIQHLYGQPRTAPTSRPPAVGPQAGVDTNEIAPLE
;
A
#
# COMPACT_ATOMS: atom_id res chain seq x y z
N PRO A 1 2.71 -26.55 -17.34
CA PRO A 1 3.01 -25.09 -17.32
C PRO A 1 2.49 -24.48 -16.01
N LYS A 2 3.39 -24.16 -15.07
CA LYS A 2 3.04 -23.49 -13.81
C LYS A 2 3.15 -21.98 -14.03
N THR A 3 2.04 -21.25 -13.98
CA THR A 3 2.07 -19.80 -13.75
C THR A 3 1.11 -19.47 -12.62
N HIS A 4 1.50 -19.89 -11.43
CA HIS A 4 0.93 -19.43 -10.18
C HIS A 4 1.53 -18.04 -9.90
N ARG A 5 1.02 -17.00 -10.57
CA ARG A 5 1.31 -15.62 -10.21
C ARG A 5 0.22 -15.15 -9.24
N GLU A 6 0.17 -15.79 -8.09
CA GLU A 6 -0.66 -15.32 -6.98
C GLU A 6 0.07 -14.13 -6.34
N GLY A 7 -0.32 -12.92 -6.75
CA GLY A 7 0.09 -11.67 -6.08
C GLY A 7 0.95 -10.68 -6.88
N ASP A 8 1.30 -10.98 -8.14
CA ASP A 8 2.00 -10.01 -9.00
C ASP A 8 1.05 -8.88 -9.44
N VAL A 9 1.51 -7.63 -9.32
CA VAL A 9 0.79 -6.44 -9.82
C VAL A 9 1.57 -5.82 -10.96
N HIS A 10 0.91 -5.60 -12.09
CA HIS A 10 1.48 -5.00 -13.28
C HIS A 10 0.72 -3.70 -13.58
N PHE A 11 1.45 -2.60 -13.76
CA PHE A 11 0.88 -1.30 -14.13
C PHE A 11 1.09 -1.07 -15.62
N ASP A 12 0.06 -0.58 -16.31
CA ASP A 12 0.13 -0.26 -17.73
C ASP A 12 1.12 0.89 -17.97
N TYR A 13 1.99 0.73 -18.94
CA TYR A 13 2.97 1.75 -19.31
C TYR A 13 2.31 2.94 -20.04
N ASP A 14 1.21 2.70 -20.75
CA ASP A 14 0.55 3.73 -21.57
C ASP A 14 -0.32 4.69 -20.74
N GLU A 15 -0.47 4.43 -19.43
CA GLU A 15 -1.24 5.27 -18.52
C GLU A 15 -0.44 6.52 -18.09
N THR A 16 -1.14 7.66 -17.94
CA THR A 16 -0.50 8.89 -17.44
C THR A 16 -0.47 8.86 -15.92
N TRP A 17 0.56 8.24 -15.35
CA TRP A 17 0.71 8.10 -13.91
C TRP A 17 1.04 9.44 -13.23
N THR A 18 0.26 9.77 -12.20
CA THR A 18 0.47 10.95 -11.35
C THR A 18 0.57 10.55 -9.88
N ILE A 19 1.00 11.50 -9.04
CA ILE A 19 1.00 11.34 -7.58
C ILE A 19 0.34 12.57 -6.97
N GLY A 20 -0.72 12.34 -6.20
CA GLY A 20 -1.41 13.34 -5.40
C GLY A 20 -2.20 14.38 -6.18
N ASN A 21 -2.51 14.14 -7.46
CA ASN A 21 -3.28 15.07 -8.28
C ASN A 21 -4.13 14.35 -9.33
N ASN A 22 -5.14 15.06 -9.84
CA ASN A 22 -6.14 14.56 -10.79
C ASN A 22 -5.79 14.81 -12.27
N GLN A 23 -4.54 15.13 -12.59
CA GLN A 23 -4.11 15.39 -13.97
C GLN A 23 -3.85 14.09 -14.77
N GLY A 24 -4.04 12.95 -14.13
CA GLY A 24 -3.88 11.62 -14.69
C GLY A 24 -4.35 10.59 -13.66
N THR A 25 -3.84 9.38 -13.80
CA THR A 25 -4.18 8.27 -12.92
C THR A 25 -3.23 8.25 -11.73
N ASP A 26 -3.78 8.47 -10.53
CA ASP A 26 -3.01 8.47 -9.30
C ASP A 26 -2.46 7.07 -8.99
N LEU A 27 -1.13 6.92 -9.08
CA LEU A 27 -0.44 5.65 -8.93
C LEU A 27 -0.62 5.08 -7.52
N LEU A 28 -0.62 5.92 -6.49
CA LEU A 28 -0.78 5.46 -5.10
C LEU A 28 -2.16 4.82 -4.89
N GLN A 29 -3.20 5.44 -5.45
CA GLN A 29 -4.57 4.94 -5.35
C GLN A 29 -4.75 3.61 -6.09
N VAL A 30 -4.25 3.49 -7.33
CA VAL A 30 -4.34 2.23 -8.09
C VAL A 30 -3.48 1.16 -7.44
N ALA A 31 -2.25 1.45 -7.06
CA ALA A 31 -1.38 0.48 -6.40
C ALA A 31 -1.98 -0.05 -5.10
N ALA A 32 -2.59 0.82 -4.28
CA ALA A 32 -3.27 0.39 -3.08
C ALA A 32 -4.47 -0.53 -3.37
N HIS A 33 -5.22 -0.28 -4.45
CA HIS A 33 -6.31 -1.15 -4.90
C HIS A 33 -5.80 -2.53 -5.31
N GLU A 34 -4.78 -2.59 -6.16
CA GLU A 34 -4.20 -3.85 -6.64
C GLU A 34 -3.54 -4.64 -5.50
N PHE A 35 -2.87 -3.96 -4.56
CA PHE A 35 -2.35 -4.62 -3.37
C PHE A 35 -3.48 -5.18 -2.49
N GLY A 36 -4.65 -4.55 -2.47
CA GLY A 36 -5.84 -5.12 -1.86
C GLY A 36 -6.18 -6.48 -2.47
N HIS A 37 -6.17 -6.61 -3.80
CA HIS A 37 -6.36 -7.89 -4.49
C HIS A 37 -5.28 -8.92 -4.17
N THR A 38 -4.01 -8.52 -4.17
CA THR A 38 -2.89 -9.39 -3.77
C THR A 38 -3.04 -9.90 -2.34
N LEU A 39 -3.62 -9.08 -1.45
CA LEU A 39 -3.93 -9.44 -0.06
C LEU A 39 -5.28 -10.17 0.09
N GLY A 40 -5.96 -10.52 -1.00
CA GLY A 40 -7.19 -11.31 -0.99
C GLY A 40 -8.49 -10.52 -0.84
N LEU A 41 -8.45 -9.18 -0.85
CA LEU A 41 -9.67 -8.38 -0.91
C LEU A 41 -10.31 -8.47 -2.29
N GLN A 42 -11.64 -8.54 -2.31
CA GLN A 42 -12.44 -8.51 -3.52
C GLN A 42 -13.08 -7.14 -3.69
N HIS A 43 -13.61 -6.88 -4.89
CA HIS A 43 -14.36 -5.66 -5.15
C HIS A 43 -15.54 -5.49 -4.19
N THR A 44 -15.81 -4.25 -3.82
CA THR A 44 -16.99 -3.86 -3.03
C THR A 44 -17.88 -2.91 -3.83
N THR A 45 -19.19 -2.97 -3.58
CA THR A 45 -20.15 -1.99 -4.11
C THR A 45 -20.23 -0.74 -3.24
N ALA A 46 -19.50 -0.69 -2.12
CA ALA A 46 -19.43 0.49 -1.28
C ALA A 46 -18.81 1.66 -2.07
N ALA A 47 -19.64 2.65 -2.38
CA ALA A 47 -19.17 3.87 -3.02
C ALA A 47 -18.00 4.45 -2.21
N LYS A 48 -16.98 4.97 -2.90
CA LYS A 48 -15.82 5.63 -2.30
C LYS A 48 -14.86 4.71 -1.52
N ALA A 49 -15.06 3.39 -1.51
CA ALA A 49 -14.09 2.43 -0.99
C ALA A 49 -12.86 2.33 -1.91
N LEU A 50 -11.72 1.95 -1.32
CA LEU A 50 -10.51 1.68 -2.09
C LEU A 50 -10.74 0.52 -3.06
N MET A 51 -11.40 -0.55 -2.61
CA MET A 51 -11.72 -1.73 -3.43
C MET A 51 -12.97 -1.54 -4.33
N SER A 52 -13.40 -0.31 -4.59
CA SER A 52 -14.45 -0.05 -5.58
C SER A 52 -13.93 -0.36 -6.99
N PRO A 53 -14.69 -1.09 -7.84
CA PRO A 53 -14.23 -1.44 -9.20
C PRO A 53 -14.11 -0.23 -10.14
N PHE A 54 -14.72 0.90 -9.77
CA PHE A 54 -14.65 2.12 -10.56
C PHE A 54 -13.66 3.11 -9.96
N TYR A 55 -12.70 3.54 -10.78
CA TYR A 55 -11.74 4.58 -10.42
C TYR A 55 -12.45 5.91 -10.18
N ALA A 56 -12.13 6.54 -9.04
CA ALA A 56 -12.55 7.90 -8.72
C ALA A 56 -11.44 8.56 -7.91
N PHE A 57 -10.83 9.62 -8.44
CA PHE A 57 -9.69 10.27 -7.81
C PHE A 57 -9.96 10.70 -6.35
N ARG A 58 -9.03 10.38 -5.43
CA ARG A 58 -9.12 10.69 -4.01
C ARG A 58 -7.77 11.09 -3.44
N TYR A 59 -7.69 12.33 -2.96
CA TYR A 59 -6.53 12.84 -2.26
C TYR A 59 -6.94 13.66 -1.02
N PRO A 60 -6.36 13.41 0.16
CA PRO A 60 -5.44 12.31 0.46
C PRO A 60 -6.13 10.94 0.40
N LEU A 61 -5.38 9.91 0.02
CA LEU A 61 -5.88 8.54 0.01
C LEU A 61 -6.23 8.08 1.43
N SER A 62 -7.36 7.39 1.58
CA SER A 62 -7.78 6.82 2.87
C SER A 62 -8.58 5.54 2.66
N LEU A 63 -8.42 4.60 3.59
CA LEU A 63 -9.22 3.37 3.62
C LEU A 63 -10.64 3.68 4.09
N SER A 64 -11.64 3.10 3.43
CA SER A 64 -13.01 3.12 3.93
C SER A 64 -13.18 2.18 5.13
N PRO A 65 -14.28 2.30 5.90
CA PRO A 65 -14.62 1.30 6.91
C PRO A 65 -14.74 -0.12 6.35
N ASP A 66 -15.13 -0.26 5.07
CA ASP A 66 -15.27 -1.56 4.41
C ASP A 66 -13.91 -2.20 4.14
N ASP A 67 -12.97 -1.44 3.55
CA ASP A 67 -11.61 -1.89 3.30
C ASP A 67 -10.92 -2.35 4.60
N ARG A 68 -11.08 -1.57 5.68
CA ARG A 68 -10.53 -1.91 7.01
C ARG A 68 -11.12 -3.20 7.57
N ARG A 69 -12.44 -3.36 7.51
CA ARG A 69 -13.09 -4.58 8.01
C ARG A 69 -12.68 -5.79 7.18
N GLY A 70 -12.62 -5.63 5.85
CA GLY A 70 -12.22 -6.70 4.94
C GLY A 70 -10.82 -7.22 5.26
N ILE A 71 -9.83 -6.32 5.36
CA ILE A 71 -8.45 -6.75 5.61
C ILE A 71 -8.27 -7.31 7.02
N GLN A 72 -8.97 -6.75 8.01
CA GLN A 72 -8.94 -7.25 9.39
C GLN A 72 -9.70 -8.56 9.55
N HIS A 73 -10.67 -8.86 8.70
CA HIS A 73 -11.32 -10.17 8.67
C HIS A 73 -10.35 -11.26 8.19
N LEU A 74 -9.49 -10.94 7.22
CA LEU A 74 -8.50 -11.89 6.69
C LEU A 74 -7.29 -12.07 7.61
N TYR A 75 -6.78 -11.00 8.22
CA TYR A 75 -5.49 -11.02 8.94
C TYR A 75 -5.56 -10.63 10.42
N GLY A 76 -6.75 -10.26 10.93
CA GLY A 76 -6.94 -9.80 12.30
C GLY A 76 -6.69 -8.30 12.49
N GLN A 77 -6.89 -7.83 13.72
CA GLN A 77 -6.63 -6.43 14.08
C GLN A 77 -5.13 -6.15 14.10
N PRO A 78 -4.69 -4.92 13.74
CA PRO A 78 -3.31 -4.50 13.90
C PRO A 78 -2.88 -4.69 15.36
N ARG A 79 -1.73 -5.33 15.60
CA ARG A 79 -1.13 -5.29 16.94
C ARG A 79 -0.67 -3.87 17.19
N THR A 80 -1.28 -3.19 18.15
CA THR A 80 -0.65 -2.02 18.75
C THR A 80 0.62 -2.51 19.42
N ALA A 81 1.79 -2.18 18.87
CA ALA A 81 3.03 -2.42 19.59
C ALA A 81 2.89 -1.78 20.97
N PRO A 82 3.18 -2.48 22.08
CA PRO A 82 3.37 -1.77 23.33
C PRO A 82 4.47 -0.75 23.05
N THR A 83 4.23 0.51 23.38
CA THR A 83 5.24 1.57 23.31
C THR A 83 6.46 1.11 24.09
N SER A 84 7.44 0.53 23.42
CA SER A 84 8.76 0.34 23.99
C SER A 84 9.35 1.73 24.10
N ARG A 85 9.06 2.43 25.19
CA ARG A 85 9.84 3.61 25.58
C ARG A 85 11.27 3.11 25.73
N PRO A 86 12.22 3.49 24.86
CA PRO A 86 13.60 3.10 25.07
C PRO A 86 14.05 3.74 26.39
N PRO A 87 14.74 3.03 27.29
CA PRO A 87 15.50 3.73 28.33
C PRO A 87 16.47 4.66 27.61
N ALA A 88 16.54 5.92 28.05
CA ALA A 88 17.46 6.90 27.50
C ALA A 88 18.90 6.39 27.69
N VAL A 89 19.50 5.89 26.62
CA VAL A 89 20.93 5.57 26.55
C VAL A 89 21.54 6.56 25.58
N GLY A 90 22.59 7.25 26.07
CA GLY A 90 23.28 8.36 25.43
C GLY A 90 23.93 8.04 24.07
N PRO A 91 24.66 9.00 23.50
CA PRO A 91 24.95 9.04 22.07
C PRO A 91 25.93 7.93 21.70
N GLN A 92 25.50 7.00 20.84
CA GLN A 92 26.41 6.18 20.06
C GLN A 92 26.16 6.42 18.58
N ALA A 93 27.18 7.04 17.97
CA ALA A 93 27.33 7.24 16.55
C ALA A 93 27.50 5.88 15.85
N GLY A 94 26.83 5.74 14.72
CA GLY A 94 26.88 4.55 13.87
C GLY A 94 25.71 4.57 12.90
N VAL A 95 25.79 5.45 11.90
CA VAL A 95 24.83 5.47 10.79
C VAL A 95 25.26 4.36 9.82
N ASP A 96 24.59 3.22 9.87
CA ASP A 96 24.69 2.20 8.82
C ASP A 96 23.74 2.60 7.68
N THR A 97 24.25 3.39 6.72
CA THR A 97 23.59 3.57 5.43
C THR A 97 23.79 2.31 4.60
N ASN A 98 22.68 1.63 4.28
CA ASN A 98 22.61 0.53 3.31
C ASN A 98 22.79 1.09 1.87
N GLU A 99 23.98 1.62 1.59
CA GLU A 99 24.35 2.12 0.27
C GLU A 99 25.40 1.18 -0.35
N ILE A 100 25.04 0.54 -1.46
CA ILE A 100 25.99 -0.23 -2.26
C ILE A 100 26.83 0.80 -3.03
N ALA A 101 28.11 0.92 -2.67
CA ALA A 101 29.03 1.77 -3.39
C ALA A 101 29.12 1.34 -4.88
N PRO A 102 29.07 2.28 -5.84
CA PRO A 102 29.36 1.98 -7.24
C PRO A 102 30.81 1.50 -7.38
N LEU A 103 31.01 0.44 -8.16
CA LEU A 103 32.33 0.00 -8.59
C LEU A 103 32.83 0.96 -9.68
N GLU A 104 33.85 1.75 -9.39
CA GLU A 104 34.85 2.28 -10.33
C GLU A 104 36.23 2.20 -9.66
#